data_AF-A0A8B8IB99-F1
#
_entry.id   AF-A0A8B8IB99-F1
#
_cell.length_a   1.000
_cell.length_b   1.000
_cell.length_c   1.000
_cell.angle_alpha   90.00
_cell.angle_beta   90.00
_cell.angle_gamma   90.00
#
_symmetry.space_group_name_H-M   'P 1'
#
loop_
_entity.id
_entity.type
_entity.pdbx_description
1 polymer ?
#
loop_
_entity_poly.entity_id
_entity_poly.type
_entity_poly.pdbx_seq_one_letter_code
_entity_poly.pdbx_strand_id
1 'polypeptide(L)'
;MFDESSNISAKTWKRTVENINKVGYSDGVTDGQSSSFQSSFDMGYAQGLRFGLQFGYKASNNKQVFETQSSDPRKINCQICLKGGALMENVVNLYNIQKEKNEEYLKK
;
A
#
# COMPACT_ATOMS: atom_id res chain seq x y z
N MET A 1 41.60 -20.79 -37.45
CA MET A 1 41.18 -21.41 -36.17
C MET A 1 40.93 -20.34 -35.10
N PHE A 2 40.19 -19.27 -35.43
CA PHE A 2 39.86 -18.14 -34.53
C PHE A 2 38.35 -17.88 -34.44
N ASP A 3 37.57 -18.54 -35.31
CA ASP A 3 36.15 -18.26 -35.56
C ASP A 3 35.24 -18.95 -34.53
N GLU A 4 35.56 -20.20 -34.15
CA GLU A 4 34.78 -20.98 -33.18
C GLU A 4 34.76 -20.32 -31.78
N SER A 5 35.92 -19.88 -31.29
CA SER A 5 36.04 -19.21 -29.98
C SER A 5 35.30 -17.88 -29.93
N SER A 6 35.32 -17.13 -31.05
CA SER A 6 34.58 -15.86 -31.18
C SER A 6 33.07 -16.12 -31.19
N ASN A 7 32.63 -17.15 -31.91
CA ASN A 7 31.22 -17.54 -31.99
C ASN A 7 30.65 -18.00 -30.63
N ILE A 8 31.42 -18.80 -29.88
CA ILE A 8 31.05 -19.25 -28.53
C ILE A 8 30.96 -18.06 -27.58
N SER A 9 31.90 -17.13 -27.66
CA SER A 9 31.91 -15.91 -26.83
C SER A 9 30.72 -15.01 -27.14
N ALA A 10 30.39 -14.80 -28.42
CA ALA A 10 29.24 -14.00 -28.84
C ALA A 10 27.90 -14.61 -28.40
N LYS A 11 27.75 -15.94 -28.52
CA LYS A 11 26.54 -16.66 -28.06
C LYS A 11 26.39 -16.61 -26.54
N THR A 12 27.48 -16.75 -25.81
CA THR A 12 27.49 -16.66 -24.34
C THR A 12 27.11 -15.25 -23.90
N TRP A 13 27.73 -14.22 -24.49
CA TRP A 13 27.38 -12.83 -24.24
C TRP A 13 25.90 -12.56 -24.50
N LYS A 14 25.38 -12.98 -25.65
CA LYS A 14 23.97 -12.82 -26.01
C LYS A 14 23.03 -13.46 -24.98
N ARG A 15 23.31 -14.71 -24.58
CA ARG A 15 22.51 -15.41 -23.55
C ARG A 15 22.54 -14.69 -22.21
N THR A 16 23.71 -14.20 -21.79
CA THR A 16 23.85 -13.47 -20.53
C THR A 16 23.08 -12.14 -20.58
N VAL A 17 23.23 -11.37 -21.66
CA VAL A 17 22.57 -10.07 -21.82
C VAL A 17 21.05 -10.21 -21.97
N GLU A 18 20.56 -11.19 -22.72
CA GLU A 18 19.11 -11.43 -22.86
C GLU A 18 18.44 -11.75 -21.52
N ASN A 19 19.10 -12.57 -20.68
CA ASN A 19 18.59 -12.88 -19.34
C ASN A 19 18.59 -11.65 -18.44
N ILE A 20 19.67 -10.85 -18.44
CA ILE A 20 19.76 -9.60 -17.67
C ILE A 20 18.66 -8.63 -18.11
N ASN A 21 18.44 -8.47 -19.41
CA ASN A 21 17.41 -7.57 -19.93
C ASN A 21 15.99 -8.03 -19.52
N LYS A 22 15.72 -9.33 -19.55
CA LYS A 22 14.42 -9.87 -19.17
C LYS A 22 14.13 -9.68 -17.67
N VAL A 23 15.13 -9.93 -16.83
CA VAL A 23 15.04 -9.71 -15.38
C VAL A 23 14.92 -8.22 -15.07
N GLY A 24 15.76 -7.37 -15.67
CA GLY A 24 15.67 -5.92 -15.47
C GLY A 24 14.33 -5.33 -15.92
N TYR A 25 13.73 -5.86 -16.99
CA TYR A 25 12.38 -5.47 -17.40
C TYR A 25 11.31 -5.93 -16.41
N SER A 26 11.35 -7.19 -15.93
CA SER A 26 10.38 -7.65 -14.93
C SER A 26 10.47 -6.85 -13.64
N ASP A 27 11.69 -6.59 -13.17
CA ASP A 27 11.94 -5.82 -11.95
C ASP A 27 11.45 -4.38 -12.13
N GLY A 28 11.78 -3.74 -13.26
CA GLY A 28 11.29 -2.39 -13.57
C GLY A 28 9.76 -2.28 -13.67
N VAL A 29 9.08 -3.32 -14.17
CA VAL A 29 7.61 -3.38 -14.20
C VAL A 29 7.04 -3.53 -12.80
N THR A 30 7.60 -4.42 -11.97
CA THR A 30 7.17 -4.62 -10.58
C THR A 30 7.44 -3.39 -9.71
N ASP A 31 8.58 -2.75 -9.88
CA ASP A 31 8.95 -1.51 -9.17
C ASP A 31 8.07 -0.34 -9.62
N GLY A 32 7.80 -0.22 -10.93
CA GLY A 32 6.88 0.80 -11.46
C GLY A 32 5.45 0.60 -10.95
N GLN A 33 4.97 -0.63 -10.89
CA GLN A 33 3.67 -0.98 -10.31
C GLN A 33 3.63 -0.61 -8.82
N SER A 34 4.66 -0.99 -8.06
CA SER A 34 4.76 -0.69 -6.63
C SER A 34 4.81 0.83 -6.37
N SER A 35 5.60 1.56 -7.16
CA SER A 35 5.68 3.02 -7.11
C SER A 35 4.34 3.69 -7.41
N SER A 36 3.51 3.12 -8.29
CA SER A 36 2.20 3.67 -8.62
C SER A 36 1.24 3.64 -7.43
N PHE A 37 1.32 2.60 -6.59
CA PHE A 37 0.48 2.46 -5.39
C PHE A 37 1.06 3.15 -4.15
N GLN A 38 2.38 3.42 -4.13
CA GLN A 38 3.07 3.98 -2.96
C GLN A 38 2.44 5.29 -2.48
N SER A 39 2.14 6.22 -3.40
CA SER A 39 1.51 7.50 -3.05
C SER A 39 0.15 7.35 -2.36
N SER A 40 -0.66 6.40 -2.85
CA SER A 40 -1.98 6.09 -2.30
C SER A 40 -1.87 5.39 -0.94
N PHE A 41 -0.89 4.51 -0.80
CA PHE A 41 -0.57 3.86 0.47
C PHE A 41 -0.10 4.87 1.52
N ASP A 42 0.86 5.72 1.19
CA ASP A 42 1.42 6.74 2.09
C ASP A 42 0.32 7.69 2.59
N MET A 43 -0.58 8.11 1.70
CA MET A 43 -1.74 8.93 2.05
C MET A 43 -2.67 8.20 3.03
N GLY A 44 -3.02 6.94 2.76
CA GLY A 44 -3.86 6.13 3.64
C GLY A 44 -3.22 5.86 5.00
N TYR A 45 -1.92 5.56 5.02
CA TYR A 45 -1.15 5.32 6.23
C TYR A 45 -1.09 6.56 7.12
N ALA A 46 -0.74 7.73 6.56
CA ALA A 46 -0.69 8.99 7.28
C ALA A 46 -2.05 9.36 7.89
N GLN A 47 -3.13 9.19 7.12
CA GLN A 47 -4.50 9.44 7.58
C GLN A 47 -4.88 8.50 8.73
N GLY A 48 -4.60 7.21 8.61
CA GLY A 48 -4.90 6.19 9.62
C GLY A 48 -4.13 6.41 10.92
N LEU A 49 -2.82 6.68 10.83
CA LEU A 49 -1.96 6.95 11.99
C LEU A 49 -2.46 8.18 12.76
N ARG A 50 -2.74 9.28 12.06
CA ARG A 50 -3.24 10.53 12.67
C ARG A 50 -4.56 10.29 13.41
N PHE A 51 -5.49 9.57 12.79
CA PHE A 51 -6.76 9.24 13.41
C PHE A 51 -6.58 8.35 14.65
N GLY A 52 -5.77 7.30 14.57
CA GLY A 52 -5.51 6.39 15.68
C GLY A 52 -4.94 7.10 16.92
N LEU A 53 -3.98 8.01 16.72
CA LEU A 53 -3.43 8.82 17.81
C LEU A 53 -4.48 9.76 18.44
N GLN A 54 -5.26 10.46 17.61
CA GLN A 54 -6.29 11.38 18.09
C GLN A 54 -7.42 10.62 18.82
N PHE A 55 -7.80 9.46 18.31
CA PHE A 55 -8.77 8.57 18.94
C PHE A 55 -8.27 8.09 20.30
N GLY A 56 -7.03 7.58 20.38
CA GLY A 56 -6.42 7.16 21.64
C GLY A 56 -6.36 8.29 22.66
N TYR A 57 -5.99 9.50 22.25
CA TYR A 57 -5.96 10.68 23.13
C TYR A 57 -7.35 11.03 23.67
N LYS A 58 -8.39 11.01 22.82
CA LYS A 58 -9.77 11.26 23.26
C LYS A 58 -10.29 10.17 24.20
N ALA A 59 -10.03 8.91 23.87
CA ALA A 59 -10.42 7.77 24.70
C ALA A 59 -9.74 7.81 26.08
N SER A 60 -8.48 8.26 26.15
CA SER A 60 -7.79 8.43 27.44
C SER A 60 -8.37 9.54 28.32
N ASN A 61 -8.89 10.61 27.71
CA ASN A 61 -9.43 11.77 28.45
C ASN A 61 -10.86 11.55 28.95
N ASN A 62 -11.67 10.79 28.20
CA ASN A 62 -13.01 10.38 28.63
C ASN A 62 -12.92 9.03 29.36
N LYS A 63 -13.01 9.02 30.69
CA LYS A 63 -13.11 7.80 31.52
C LYS A 63 -14.35 6.93 31.24
N GLN A 64 -15.15 7.24 30.21
CA GLN A 64 -16.12 6.28 29.72
C GLN A 64 -15.34 5.16 29.05
N VAL A 65 -15.39 3.99 29.69
CA VAL A 65 -14.99 2.71 29.14
C VAL A 65 -15.52 2.66 27.71
N PHE A 66 -14.66 2.93 26.72
CA PHE A 66 -14.93 2.56 25.35
C PHE A 66 -14.95 1.04 25.39
N GLU A 67 -16.14 0.47 25.62
CA GLU A 67 -16.35 -0.95 25.48
C GLU A 67 -15.85 -1.30 24.08
N THR A 68 -14.74 -2.02 24.10
CA THR A 68 -13.99 -2.51 22.95
C THR A 68 -14.89 -3.42 22.13
N GLN A 69 -15.78 -2.83 21.32
CA GLN A 69 -16.49 -3.57 20.27
C GLN A 69 -15.59 -3.89 19.06
N SER A 70 -14.29 -3.62 19.16
CA SER A 70 -13.30 -4.20 18.25
C SER A 70 -12.09 -4.65 19.05
N SER A 71 -12.04 -5.94 19.35
CA SER A 71 -10.78 -6.62 19.66
C SER A 71 -9.79 -6.53 18.48
N ASP A 72 -10.28 -6.20 17.29
CA ASP A 72 -9.48 -6.02 16.09
C ASP A 72 -9.21 -4.52 15.80
N PRO A 73 -7.99 -4.01 16.07
CA PRO A 73 -7.64 -2.63 15.75
C PRO A 73 -7.79 -2.29 14.26
N ARG A 74 -7.78 -3.30 13.37
CA ARG A 74 -8.00 -3.13 11.92
C ARG A 74 -9.43 -2.71 11.59
N LYS A 75 -10.38 -2.87 12.51
CA LYS A 75 -11.80 -2.57 12.31
C LYS A 75 -12.29 -1.31 13.06
N ILE A 76 -11.41 -0.61 13.78
CA ILE A 76 -11.79 0.55 14.61
C ILE A 76 -12.53 1.62 13.79
N ASN A 77 -12.05 1.96 12.59
CA ASN A 77 -12.80 2.83 11.67
C ASN A 77 -12.38 2.72 10.19
N CYS A 78 -11.69 1.65 9.80
CA CYS A 78 -11.23 1.50 8.41
C CYS A 78 -12.41 1.19 7.48
N GLN A 79 -12.80 2.14 6.63
CA GLN A 79 -13.99 2.03 5.78
C GLN A 79 -13.86 0.91 4.74
N ILE A 80 -12.64 0.61 4.30
CA ILE A 80 -12.35 -0.51 3.41
C ILE A 80 -12.61 -1.85 4.12
N CYS A 81 -12.08 -2.00 5.35
CA CYS A 81 -12.27 -3.22 6.15
C CYS A 81 -13.72 -3.41 6.61
N LEU A 82 -14.44 -2.31 6.87
CA LEU A 82 -15.82 -2.34 7.33
C LEU A 82 -16.81 -2.67 6.21
N LYS A 83 -16.61 -2.14 5.00
CA LYS A 83 -17.57 -2.29 3.89
C LYS A 83 -17.29 -3.49 3.00
N GLY A 84 -16.08 -4.06 3.02
CA GLY A 84 -15.72 -5.30 2.29
C GLY A 84 -15.76 -5.23 0.75
N GLY A 85 -16.45 -4.24 0.15
CA GLY A 85 -16.62 -4.04 -1.29
C GLY A 85 -16.03 -2.74 -1.83
N ALA A 86 -15.29 -1.99 -1.03
CA ALA A 86 -14.76 -0.66 -1.39
C ALA A 86 -13.61 -0.70 -2.42
N LEU A 87 -13.16 -1.89 -2.85
CA LEU A 87 -12.03 -2.05 -3.77
C LEU A 87 -12.33 -1.61 -5.21
N MET A 88 -13.60 -1.33 -5.56
CA MET A 88 -13.97 -0.80 -6.87
C MET A 88 -14.08 0.73 -6.93
N GLU A 89 -13.90 1.43 -5.81
CA GLU A 89 -13.93 2.89 -5.80
C GLU A 89 -12.54 3.49 -6.08
N ASN A 90 -12.53 4.71 -6.64
CA ASN A 90 -11.26 5.42 -6.84
C ASN A 90 -10.65 5.85 -5.49
N VAL A 91 -9.32 5.94 -5.45
CA VAL A 91 -8.54 6.26 -4.24
C VAL A 91 -8.97 7.58 -3.59
N VAL A 92 -9.29 8.60 -4.39
CA VAL A 92 -9.72 9.92 -3.89
C VAL A 92 -11.04 9.82 -3.13
N ASN A 93 -12.00 9.04 -3.65
CA ASN A 93 -13.28 8.83 -2.98
C ASN A 93 -13.09 8.08 -1.67
N LEU A 94 -12.28 7.01 -1.68
CA LEU A 94 -11.95 6.24 -0.48
C LEU A 94 -11.31 7.12 0.60
N TYR A 95 -10.39 8.00 0.21
CA TYR A 95 -9.75 8.95 1.12
C TYR A 95 -10.77 9.92 1.74
N ASN A 96 -11.68 10.48 0.94
CA ASN A 96 -12.70 11.41 1.40
C ASN A 96 -13.69 10.73 2.36
N ILE A 97 -14.20 9.56 1.99
CA ILE A 97 -15.12 8.78 2.83
C ILE A 97 -14.45 8.44 4.17
N GLN A 98 -13.19 8.00 4.15
CA GLN A 98 -12.43 7.72 5.37
C GLN A 98 -12.25 8.98 6.23
N LYS A 99 -11.98 10.14 5.60
CA LYS A 99 -11.81 11.42 6.29
C LYS A 99 -13.09 11.85 6.99
N GLU A 100 -14.20 11.86 6.26
CA GLU A 100 -15.52 12.24 6.79
C GLU A 100 -15.91 11.35 7.96
N LYS A 101 -15.75 10.03 7.81
CA LYS A 101 -16.07 9.07 8.87
C LYS A 101 -15.17 9.20 10.08
N ASN A 102 -13.88 9.54 9.90
CA ASN A 102 -12.99 9.85 11.01
C ASN A 102 -13.44 11.10 11.77
N GLU A 103 -13.84 12.16 11.06
CA GLU A 103 -14.32 13.40 11.66
C GLU A 103 -15.64 13.22 12.40
N GLU A 104 -16.59 12.48 11.82
CA GLU A 104 -17.84 12.10 12.49
C GLU A 104 -17.57 11.32 13.78
N TYR A 105 -16.67 10.35 13.73
CA TYR A 105 -16.32 9.52 14.88
C TYR A 105 -15.69 10.35 16.00
N LEU A 106 -14.78 11.27 15.64
CA LEU A 106 -14.12 12.13 16.59
C LEU A 106 -15.03 13.24 17.15
N LYS A 107 -16.16 13.58 16.50
CA LYS A 107 -17.10 14.58 17.04
C LYS A 107 -18.02 14.01 18.13
N LYS A 108 -18.21 12.69 18.15
CA LYS A 108 -18.92 11.97 19.23
C LYS A 108 -18.07 11.93 20.50
#